data_AF-A0A845ULK7-F1
#
_entry.id   AF-A0A845ULK7-F1
#
_cell.length_a   1.000
_cell.length_b   1.000
_cell.length_c   1.000
_cell.angle_alpha   90.00
_cell.angle_beta   90.00
_cell.angle_gamma   90.00
#
_symmetry.space_group_name_H-M   'P 1'
#
loop_
_entity.id
_entity.type
_entity.pdbx_description
1 polymer ?
#
loop_
_entity_poly.entity_id
_entity_poly.type
_entity_poly.pdbx_seq_one_letter_code
_entity_poly.pdbx_strand_id
1 'polypeptide(L)'
;MALPTLEEIFASDTAGILRREPAAARPKVSSAEERILQIMEDVNAFHAEHGRLPDADATDRDERGRARRLRSAESENAELLKTVDRCGYFSESADVPVDDDDDLPSMDEIMASSLITDNNIYAIQDRGQAPQTRVANEEPARRQPCDDFDRFRPAFNACHVAVDAGDARYVEFRYGGKIKEGDF
;
A
#
# COMPACT_ATOMS: atom_id res chain seq x y z
N MET A 1 -15.13 8.39 -51.71
CA MET A 1 -13.68 8.52 -51.46
C MET A 1 -13.18 7.15 -51.02
N ALA A 2 -12.13 6.63 -51.65
CA ALA A 2 -11.57 5.34 -51.28
C ALA A 2 -10.87 5.43 -49.91
N LEU A 3 -11.04 4.43 -49.06
CA LEU A 3 -10.32 4.36 -47.79
C LEU A 3 -8.85 4.02 -48.07
N PRO A 4 -7.90 4.67 -47.38
CA PRO A 4 -6.49 4.35 -47.53
C PRO A 4 -6.21 2.92 -47.07
N THR A 5 -5.26 2.28 -47.73
CA THR A 5 -4.81 0.94 -47.37
C THR A 5 -3.96 0.98 -46.10
N LEU A 6 -3.86 -0.16 -45.40
CA LEU A 6 -3.06 -0.24 -44.17
C LEU A 6 -1.60 0.16 -44.43
N GLU A 7 -1.02 -0.25 -45.56
CA GLU A 7 0.36 0.09 -45.92
C GLU A 7 0.56 1.60 -46.10
N GLU A 8 -0.40 2.32 -46.67
CA GLU A 8 -0.34 3.78 -46.80
C GLU A 8 -0.42 4.48 -45.44
N ILE A 9 -1.24 3.97 -44.53
CA ILE A 9 -1.36 4.50 -43.16
C ILE A 9 -0.02 4.37 -42.43
N PHE A 10 0.64 3.19 -42.51
CA PHE A 10 1.95 2.97 -41.91
C PHE A 10 3.08 3.76 -42.59
N ALA A 11 3.02 3.97 -43.90
CA ALA A 11 4.00 4.78 -44.64
C ALA A 11 3.86 6.29 -44.35
N SER A 12 2.66 6.75 -44.01
CA SER A 12 2.37 8.15 -43.66
C SER A 12 2.66 8.51 -42.19
N ASP A 13 3.13 7.55 -41.38
CA ASP A 13 3.49 7.78 -39.97
C ASP A 13 4.83 8.51 -39.83
N THR A 14 4.83 9.78 -40.22
CA THR A 14 5.99 10.68 -40.10
C THR A 14 6.33 11.03 -38.66
N ALA A 15 5.33 10.97 -37.77
CA ALA A 15 5.46 11.29 -36.35
C ALA A 15 5.79 10.08 -35.46
N GLY A 16 5.88 8.86 -36.04
CA GLY A 16 6.22 7.64 -35.31
C GLY A 16 5.16 7.20 -34.29
N ILE A 17 3.92 7.66 -34.43
CA ILE A 17 2.82 7.46 -33.48
C ILE A 17 2.40 5.98 -33.47
N LEU A 18 2.53 5.29 -34.60
CA LEU A 18 2.14 3.89 -34.75
C LEU A 18 3.26 2.93 -34.33
N ARG A 19 4.49 3.43 -34.12
CA ARG A 19 5.61 2.64 -33.62
C ARG A 19 5.59 2.59 -32.10
N ARG A 20 4.90 1.59 -31.54
CA ARG A 20 5.14 1.19 -30.15
C ARG A 20 6.45 0.43 -30.08
N GLU A 21 7.51 1.06 -29.58
CA GLU A 21 8.60 0.29 -29.01
C GLU A 21 8.02 -0.65 -27.94
N PRO A 22 8.44 -1.92 -27.88
CA PRO A 22 8.01 -2.79 -26.79
C PRO A 22 8.39 -2.08 -25.50
N ALA A 23 7.37 -1.70 -24.71
CA ALA A 23 7.55 -0.98 -23.46
C ALA A 23 8.71 -1.63 -22.73
N ALA A 24 9.79 -0.88 -22.52
CA ALA A 24 11.01 -1.36 -21.91
C ALA A 24 10.61 -2.29 -20.77
N ALA A 25 10.98 -3.57 -20.90
CA ALA A 25 10.54 -4.62 -19.99
C ALA A 25 10.70 -4.07 -18.57
N ARG A 26 9.59 -3.98 -17.82
CA ARG A 26 9.62 -3.53 -16.42
C ARG A 26 10.83 -4.17 -15.77
N PRO A 27 11.67 -3.42 -15.04
CA PRO A 27 12.92 -3.95 -14.51
C PRO A 27 12.60 -5.30 -13.92
N LYS A 28 13.27 -6.35 -14.43
CA LYS A 28 13.06 -7.71 -13.96
C LYS A 28 13.10 -7.61 -12.44
N VAL A 29 11.94 -7.89 -11.85
CA VAL A 29 11.76 -8.17 -10.44
C VAL A 29 13.05 -8.82 -9.98
N SER A 30 13.85 -8.10 -9.19
CA SER A 30 15.10 -8.63 -8.65
C SER A 30 14.83 -10.02 -8.12
N SER A 31 15.79 -10.94 -8.33
CA SER A 31 15.61 -12.31 -7.88
C SER A 31 15.24 -12.31 -6.39
N ALA A 32 14.46 -13.29 -5.93
CA ALA A 32 14.06 -13.36 -4.53
C ALA A 32 15.28 -13.24 -3.59
N GLU A 33 16.40 -13.85 -4.00
CA GLU A 33 17.70 -13.78 -3.33
C GLU A 33 18.29 -12.37 -3.27
N GLU A 34 18.31 -11.62 -4.40
CA GLU A 34 18.81 -10.23 -4.43
C GLU A 34 18.00 -9.32 -3.50
N ARG A 35 16.69 -9.56 -3.38
CA ARG A 35 15.84 -8.81 -2.44
C ARG A 35 16.19 -9.09 -1.00
N ILE A 36 16.39 -10.37 -0.66
CA ILE A 36 16.76 -10.78 0.70
C ILE A 36 18.11 -10.19 1.07
N LEU A 37 19.07 -10.19 0.14
CA LEU A 37 20.39 -9.61 0.35
C LEU A 37 20.30 -8.10 0.62
N GLN A 38 19.48 -7.37 -0.15
CA GLN A 38 19.23 -5.94 0.10
C GLN A 38 18.57 -5.68 1.46
N ILE A 39 17.58 -6.49 1.84
CA ILE A 39 16.91 -6.37 3.15
C ILE A 39 17.92 -6.57 4.27
N MET A 40 18.80 -7.56 4.16
CA MET A 40 19.84 -7.82 5.16
C MET A 40 20.89 -6.72 5.20
N GLU A 41 21.28 -6.15 4.07
CA GLU A 41 22.20 -5.01 4.04
C GLU A 41 21.61 -3.78 4.75
N ASP A 42 20.33 -3.47 4.49
CA ASP A 42 19.61 -2.39 5.14
C ASP A 42 19.51 -2.59 6.67
N VAL A 43 19.26 -3.83 7.12
CA VAL A 43 19.18 -4.20 8.54
C VAL A 43 20.56 -4.14 9.20
N ASN A 44 21.60 -4.61 8.52
CA ASN A 44 22.98 -4.53 9.01
C ASN A 44 23.46 -3.07 9.15
N ALA A 45 23.09 -2.21 8.20
CA ALA A 45 23.40 -0.77 8.27
C ALA A 45 22.70 -0.11 9.46
N PHE A 46 21.41 -0.41 9.67
CA PHE A 46 20.65 0.06 10.83
C PHE A 46 21.26 -0.44 12.14
N HIS A 47 21.67 -1.71 12.18
CA HIS A 47 22.32 -2.29 13.35
C HIS A 47 23.69 -1.65 13.63
N ALA A 48 24.47 -1.33 12.61
CA ALA A 48 25.75 -0.64 12.78
C ALA A 48 25.60 0.78 13.37
N GLU A 49 24.50 1.46 13.05
CA GLU A 49 24.21 2.80 13.54
C GLU A 49 23.57 2.80 14.94
N HIS A 50 22.63 1.88 15.20
CA HIS A 50 21.81 1.90 16.41
C HIS A 50 22.11 0.78 17.41
N GLY A 51 22.90 -0.23 17.05
CA GLY A 51 23.22 -1.38 17.90
C GLY A 51 22.02 -2.27 18.25
N ARG A 52 20.90 -2.11 17.55
CA ARG A 52 19.65 -2.86 17.76
C ARG A 52 18.99 -3.23 16.44
N LEU A 53 18.10 -4.23 16.48
CA LEU A 53 17.24 -4.58 15.35
C LEU A 53 16.12 -3.54 15.15
N PRO A 54 15.62 -3.35 13.91
CA PRO A 54 14.49 -2.48 13.65
C PRO A 54 13.21 -2.99 14.33
N ASP A 55 12.52 -2.11 15.05
CA ASP A 55 11.27 -2.44 15.76
C ASP A 55 10.01 -2.19 14.88
N ALA A 56 9.02 -3.07 15.01
CA ALA A 56 7.69 -2.94 14.43
C ALA A 56 6.92 -1.71 14.96
N ASP A 57 7.09 -1.44 16.25
CA ASP A 57 6.28 -0.50 17.01
C ASP A 57 7.00 0.84 17.21
N ALA A 58 8.15 1.01 16.55
CA ALA A 58 8.87 2.27 16.48
C ALA A 58 7.97 3.39 15.95
N THR A 59 8.18 4.59 16.50
CA THR A 59 7.53 5.83 16.04
C THR A 59 8.00 6.22 14.63
N ASP A 60 9.27 5.93 14.32
CA ASP A 60 9.84 6.16 13.00
C ASP A 60 9.22 5.23 11.94
N ARG A 61 8.82 5.83 10.82
CA ARG A 61 8.24 5.13 9.68
C ARG A 61 9.26 4.24 8.99
N ASP A 62 10.51 4.68 8.90
CA ASP A 62 11.53 3.95 8.17
C ASP A 62 11.98 2.72 8.94
N GLU A 63 12.18 2.84 10.27
CA GLU A 63 12.41 1.71 11.17
C GLU A 63 11.31 0.64 11.07
N ARG A 64 10.04 1.07 11.17
CA ARG A 64 8.89 0.17 11.04
C ARG A 64 8.81 -0.51 9.67
N GLY A 65 9.20 0.21 8.62
CA GLY A 65 9.30 -0.32 7.27
C GLY A 65 10.36 -1.43 7.17
N ARG A 66 11.54 -1.21 7.72
CA ARG A 66 12.63 -2.20 7.78
C ARG A 66 12.22 -3.43 8.59
N ALA A 67 11.61 -3.25 9.76
CA ALA A 67 11.14 -4.34 10.62
C ALA A 67 10.12 -5.24 9.92
N ARG A 68 9.18 -4.65 9.17
CA ARG A 68 8.18 -5.41 8.39
C ARG A 68 8.81 -6.18 7.23
N ARG A 69 9.78 -5.59 6.53
CA ARG A 69 10.51 -6.26 5.44
C ARG A 69 11.32 -7.44 5.95
N LEU A 70 11.99 -7.27 7.10
CA LEU A 70 12.73 -8.34 7.76
C LEU A 70 11.82 -9.52 8.12
N ARG A 71 10.67 -9.26 8.78
CA ARG A 71 9.69 -10.31 9.10
C ARG A 71 9.14 -11.04 7.87
N SER A 72 8.92 -10.31 6.77
CA SER A 72 8.51 -10.93 5.50
C SER A 72 9.59 -11.87 4.97
N ALA A 73 10.85 -11.43 4.99
CA ALA A 73 11.97 -12.24 4.53
C ALA A 73 12.19 -13.49 5.40
N GLU A 74 12.02 -13.39 6.73
CA GLU A 74 12.09 -14.52 7.66
C GLU A 74 11.07 -15.61 7.31
N SER A 75 9.84 -15.20 6.99
CA SER A 75 8.77 -16.14 6.61
C SER A 75 9.00 -16.83 5.27
N GLU A 76 9.67 -16.15 4.33
CA GLU A 76 9.88 -16.66 2.97
C GLU A 76 11.14 -17.53 2.86
N ASN A 77 12.25 -17.13 3.50
CA ASN A 77 13.57 -17.75 3.29
C ASN A 77 14.50 -17.61 4.51
N ALA A 78 14.14 -18.25 5.63
CA ALA A 78 14.94 -18.25 6.86
C ALA A 78 16.38 -18.79 6.68
N GLU A 79 16.59 -19.79 5.82
CA GLU A 79 17.92 -20.39 5.60
C GLU A 79 18.91 -19.44 4.92
N LEU A 80 18.45 -18.68 3.92
CA LEU A 80 19.29 -17.69 3.24
C LEU A 80 19.67 -16.55 4.19
N LEU A 81 18.73 -16.10 5.01
CA LEU A 81 19.00 -15.07 6.03
C LEU A 81 20.10 -15.50 7.01
N LYS A 82 20.08 -16.75 7.48
CA LYS A 82 21.14 -17.30 8.36
C LYS A 82 22.52 -17.27 7.73
N THR A 83 22.62 -17.46 6.42
CA THR A 83 23.94 -17.45 5.72
C THR A 83 24.48 -16.05 5.45
N VAL A 84 23.58 -15.07 5.32
CA VAL A 84 23.93 -13.67 5.03
C VAL A 84 24.04 -12.84 6.31
N ASP A 85 23.56 -13.36 7.44
CA ASP A 85 23.61 -12.70 8.71
C ASP A 85 25.05 -12.55 9.24
N ARG A 86 25.53 -11.30 9.23
CA ARG A 86 26.86 -10.92 9.71
C ARG A 86 26.85 -10.52 11.18
N CYS A 87 25.67 -10.28 11.74
CA CYS A 87 25.50 -9.79 13.10
C CYS A 87 25.16 -10.91 14.10
N GLY A 88 24.91 -12.14 13.61
CA GLY A 88 24.74 -13.33 14.45
C GLY A 88 23.40 -13.37 15.18
N TYR A 89 22.38 -12.66 14.66
CA TYR A 89 21.03 -12.65 15.19
C TYR A 89 20.23 -13.90 14.85
N PHE A 90 20.50 -14.51 13.70
CA PHE A 90 19.82 -15.70 13.19
C PHE A 90 20.68 -16.97 13.35
N SER A 91 21.95 -16.83 13.73
CA SER A 91 22.82 -17.96 14.06
C SER A 91 22.51 -18.47 15.47
N GLU A 92 21.96 -19.66 15.53
CA GLU A 92 21.62 -20.43 16.72
C GLU A 92 22.91 -20.91 17.43
N SER A 93 23.61 -20.00 18.11
CA SER A 93 24.62 -20.35 19.12
C SER A 93 25.04 -19.11 19.93
N ALA A 94 24.15 -18.62 20.78
CA ALA A 94 24.55 -18.00 22.02
C ALA A 94 23.58 -18.53 23.09
N ASP A 95 24.10 -19.26 24.06
CA ASP A 95 23.47 -19.53 25.35
C ASP A 95 23.02 -18.18 25.94
N VAL A 96 21.80 -17.77 25.62
CA VAL A 96 21.08 -16.81 26.45
C VAL A 96 20.43 -17.68 27.52
N PRO A 97 20.70 -17.47 28.81
CA PRO A 97 19.90 -18.07 29.85
C PRO A 97 18.46 -17.66 29.56
N VAL A 98 17.63 -18.63 29.20
CA VAL A 98 16.19 -18.47 29.26
C VAL A 98 15.92 -18.25 30.75
N ASP A 99 15.71 -16.99 31.13
CA ASP A 99 14.90 -16.72 32.31
C ASP A 99 13.56 -17.38 31.98
N ASP A 100 13.30 -18.52 32.62
CA ASP A 100 11.98 -19.12 32.69
C ASP A 100 11.07 -18.10 33.39
N ASP A 101 10.58 -17.11 32.62
CA ASP A 101 9.37 -16.37 32.96
C ASP A 101 8.22 -17.40 32.91
N ASP A 102 8.08 -18.15 34.00
CA ASP A 102 7.01 -19.11 34.35
C ASP A 102 5.60 -18.44 34.38
N ASP A 103 5.49 -17.19 33.95
CA ASP A 103 4.25 -16.40 33.89
C ASP A 103 3.66 -16.30 32.46
N LEU A 104 4.22 -17.01 31.47
CA LEU A 104 3.57 -17.16 30.17
C LEU A 104 2.48 -18.23 30.25
N PRO A 105 1.19 -17.87 30.00
CA PRO A 105 0.11 -18.84 30.07
C PRO A 105 0.32 -19.95 29.03
N SER A 106 0.06 -21.19 29.44
CA SER A 106 0.11 -22.36 28.56
C SER A 106 -0.81 -22.16 27.35
N MET A 107 -0.46 -22.75 26.20
CA MET A 107 -1.32 -22.74 25.00
C MET A 107 -2.75 -23.20 25.32
N ASP A 108 -2.92 -24.16 26.23
CA ASP A 108 -4.23 -24.63 26.67
C ASP A 108 -4.98 -23.59 27.52
N GLU A 109 -4.28 -22.77 28.32
CA GLU A 109 -4.88 -21.67 29.07
C GLU A 109 -5.27 -20.49 28.16
N ILE A 110 -4.47 -20.21 27.14
CA ILE A 110 -4.78 -19.21 26.11
C ILE A 110 -6.06 -19.61 25.37
N MET A 111 -6.15 -20.88 24.96
CA MET A 111 -7.31 -21.44 24.26
C MET A 111 -8.56 -21.53 25.15
N ALA A 112 -8.39 -21.69 26.46
CA ALA A 112 -9.47 -21.64 27.44
C ALA A 112 -9.86 -20.22 27.87
N SER A 113 -9.05 -19.21 27.53
CA SER A 113 -9.34 -17.82 27.91
C SER A 113 -10.57 -17.29 27.16
N SER A 114 -11.34 -16.44 27.84
CA SER A 114 -12.54 -15.81 27.27
C SER A 114 -12.26 -14.88 26.07
N LEU A 115 -10.98 -14.67 25.72
CA LEU A 115 -10.56 -13.85 24.59
C LEU A 115 -10.70 -14.56 23.23
N ILE A 116 -10.75 -15.90 23.22
CA ILE A 116 -10.79 -16.72 21.98
C ILE A 116 -12.19 -17.35 21.76
N THR A 117 -13.10 -17.23 22.73
CA THR A 117 -14.42 -17.90 22.68
C THR A 117 -15.30 -17.40 21.54
N ASP A 118 -15.07 -16.17 21.08
CA ASP A 118 -15.69 -15.66 19.87
C ASP A 118 -14.81 -16.01 18.67
N ASN A 119 -15.19 -17.06 17.93
CA ASN A 119 -14.63 -17.44 16.62
C ASN A 119 -14.79 -16.35 15.53
N ASN A 120 -15.00 -15.10 15.93
CA ASN A 120 -15.19 -13.95 15.07
C ASN A 120 -13.87 -13.18 14.96
N ILE A 121 -13.04 -13.57 13.99
CA ILE A 121 -11.77 -12.94 13.64
C ILE A 121 -11.94 -11.43 13.30
N TYR A 122 -13.17 -10.98 13.08
CA TYR A 122 -13.52 -9.57 12.88
C TYR A 122 -13.65 -8.75 14.17
N ALA A 123 -13.54 -9.37 15.35
CA ALA A 123 -13.69 -8.71 16.66
C ALA A 123 -12.35 -8.28 17.30
N ILE A 124 -11.28 -8.13 16.51
CA ILE A 124 -10.02 -7.56 16.99
C ILE A 124 -10.29 -6.08 17.32
N GLN A 125 -10.41 -5.76 18.62
CA GLN A 125 -10.40 -4.39 19.12
C GLN A 125 -8.99 -3.82 18.93
N ASP A 126 -8.79 -3.16 17.79
CA ASP A 126 -7.60 -2.35 17.53
C ASP A 126 -7.51 -1.24 18.60
N ARG A 127 -6.70 -1.46 19.65
CA ARG A 127 -6.52 -0.54 20.79
C ARG A 127 -5.82 0.77 20.43
N GLY A 128 -5.63 1.09 19.14
CA GLY A 128 -4.89 2.27 18.70
C GLY A 128 -5.66 3.31 17.88
N GLN A 129 -6.86 3.00 17.38
CA GLN A 129 -7.64 3.97 16.62
C GLN A 129 -8.94 4.23 17.37
N ALA A 130 -8.99 5.38 18.07
CA ALA A 130 -10.28 5.97 18.40
C ALA A 130 -11.11 5.91 17.11
N PRO A 131 -12.28 5.23 17.10
CA PRO A 131 -13.07 5.16 15.91
C PRO A 131 -13.41 6.61 15.58
N GLN A 132 -12.79 7.15 14.54
CA GLN A 132 -13.43 8.24 13.83
C GLN A 132 -14.75 7.62 13.45
N THR A 133 -15.80 8.04 14.15
CA THR A 133 -17.18 7.73 13.84
C THR A 133 -17.42 8.34 12.46
N ARG A 134 -16.93 7.66 11.43
CA ARG A 134 -17.41 7.82 10.07
C ARG A 134 -18.86 7.49 10.24
N VAL A 135 -19.68 8.54 10.30
CA VAL A 135 -21.13 8.42 10.26
C VAL A 135 -21.38 7.57 9.04
N ALA A 136 -21.65 6.29 9.28
CA ALA A 136 -22.02 5.37 8.25
C ALA A 136 -23.35 5.92 7.76
N ASN A 137 -23.34 6.65 6.65
CA ASN A 137 -24.59 6.98 5.99
C ASN A 137 -25.25 5.65 5.69
N GLU A 138 -26.42 5.42 6.32
CA GLU A 138 -27.16 4.15 6.24
C GLU A 138 -27.57 3.82 4.79
N GLU A 139 -27.45 4.79 3.89
CA GLU A 139 -27.59 4.64 2.44
C GLU A 139 -26.32 5.10 1.72
N PRO A 140 -25.47 4.18 1.20
CA PRO A 140 -24.38 4.59 0.32
C PRO A 140 -24.98 5.21 -0.95
N ALA A 141 -24.59 6.45 -1.26
CA ALA A 141 -25.05 7.13 -2.47
C ALA A 141 -24.72 6.27 -3.71
N ARG A 142 -25.76 5.82 -4.42
CA ARG A 142 -25.62 5.05 -5.66
C ARG A 142 -25.70 5.98 -6.86
N ARG A 143 -24.87 5.72 -7.87
CA ARG A 143 -24.95 6.43 -9.15
C ARG A 143 -26.29 6.07 -9.81
N GLN A 144 -27.07 7.08 -10.15
CA GLN A 144 -28.27 6.93 -10.97
C GLN A 144 -28.00 7.53 -12.36
N PRO A 145 -28.35 6.84 -13.45
CA PRO A 145 -28.31 7.44 -14.77
C PRO A 145 -29.25 8.67 -14.81
N CYS A 146 -28.79 9.75 -15.43
CA CYS A 146 -29.56 10.98 -15.59
C CYS A 146 -30.17 11.00 -16.98
N ASP A 147 -31.49 10.83 -17.07
CA ASP A 147 -32.19 10.75 -18.36
C ASP A 147 -32.18 12.09 -19.11
N ASP A 148 -32.17 13.22 -18.39
CA ASP A 148 -32.16 14.58 -18.96
C ASP A 148 -30.74 15.16 -19.11
N PHE A 149 -29.71 14.31 -19.23
CA PHE A 149 -28.31 14.77 -19.24
C PHE A 149 -28.02 15.79 -20.37
N ASP A 150 -28.69 15.67 -21.51
CA ASP A 150 -28.49 16.58 -22.64
C ASP A 150 -28.76 18.05 -22.28
N ARG A 151 -29.67 18.32 -21.33
CA ARG A 151 -29.93 19.69 -20.83
C ARG A 151 -28.75 20.26 -20.05
N PHE A 152 -28.00 19.41 -19.33
CA PHE A 152 -26.89 19.82 -18.47
C PHE A 152 -25.53 19.72 -19.15
N ARG A 153 -25.43 18.95 -20.24
CA ARG A 153 -24.22 18.75 -21.02
C ARG A 153 -23.46 20.05 -21.37
N PRO A 154 -24.11 21.17 -21.77
CA PRO A 154 -23.40 22.41 -22.05
C PRO A 154 -22.67 22.99 -20.84
N ALA A 155 -23.26 22.88 -19.63
CA ALA A 155 -22.66 23.37 -18.40
C ALA A 155 -21.42 22.55 -18.02
N PHE A 156 -21.49 21.22 -18.16
CA PHE A 156 -20.32 20.34 -17.96
C PHE A 156 -19.16 20.68 -18.91
N ASN A 157 -19.47 20.90 -20.19
CA ASN A 157 -18.46 21.29 -21.17
C ASN A 157 -17.83 22.65 -20.82
N ALA A 158 -18.64 23.62 -20.39
CA ALA A 158 -18.13 24.93 -19.95
C ALA A 158 -17.20 24.81 -18.73
N CYS A 159 -17.56 23.98 -17.75
CA CYS A 159 -16.68 23.69 -16.60
C CYS A 159 -15.36 23.04 -17.03
N HIS A 160 -15.41 22.06 -17.94
CA HIS A 160 -14.19 21.42 -18.46
C HIS A 160 -13.28 22.43 -19.16
N VAL A 161 -13.82 23.29 -20.03
CA VAL A 161 -13.05 24.34 -20.69
C VAL A 161 -12.46 25.34 -19.69
N ALA A 162 -13.20 25.71 -18.64
CA ALA A 162 -12.71 26.63 -17.61
C ALA A 162 -11.59 26.03 -16.76
N VAL A 163 -11.63 24.73 -16.46
CA VAL A 163 -10.52 24.01 -15.81
C VAL A 163 -9.33 23.89 -16.77
N ASP A 164 -9.62 23.56 -18.03
CA ASP A 164 -8.78 23.66 -19.24
C ASP A 164 -7.89 24.91 -19.26
N ALA A 165 -8.58 26.05 -19.20
CA ALA A 165 -8.02 27.39 -19.29
C ALA A 165 -7.35 27.86 -17.98
N GLY A 166 -7.55 27.14 -16.87
CA GLY A 166 -7.04 27.51 -15.55
C GLY A 166 -7.88 28.57 -14.82
N ASP A 167 -9.04 28.94 -15.35
CA ASP A 167 -9.99 29.87 -14.72
C ASP A 167 -10.75 29.21 -13.55
N ALA A 168 -10.82 27.88 -13.55
CA ALA A 168 -11.41 27.07 -12.48
C ALA A 168 -10.38 26.08 -11.91
N ARG A 169 -10.48 25.79 -10.60
CA ARG A 169 -9.57 24.87 -9.90
C ARG A 169 -10.33 23.90 -9.01
N TYR A 170 -9.77 22.72 -8.82
CA TYR A 170 -10.28 21.76 -7.84
C TYR A 170 -9.98 22.27 -6.43
N VAL A 171 -11.03 22.44 -5.63
CA VAL A 171 -10.93 22.84 -4.22
C VAL A 171 -11.40 21.67 -3.35
N GLU A 172 -10.71 21.45 -2.24
CA GLU A 172 -11.13 20.46 -1.26
C GLU A 172 -12.52 20.81 -0.70
N PHE A 173 -13.43 19.85 -0.72
CA PHE A 173 -14.77 20.02 -0.19
C PHE A 173 -14.74 20.00 1.35
N ARG A 174 -14.99 21.17 1.98
CA ARG A 174 -14.86 21.36 3.44
C ARG A 174 -16.19 21.40 4.20
N TYR A 175 -17.33 21.55 3.51
CA TYR A 175 -18.63 21.68 4.14
C TYR A 175 -19.26 20.30 4.35
N GLY A 176 -19.07 19.69 5.53
CA GLY A 176 -19.50 18.33 5.89
C GLY A 176 -20.89 17.89 5.41
N GLY A 177 -21.00 17.55 4.12
CA GLY A 177 -22.21 17.08 3.45
C GLY A 177 -23.24 18.14 3.02
N LYS A 178 -22.95 19.45 3.07
CA LYS A 178 -23.93 20.51 2.68
C LYS A 178 -23.38 21.39 1.57
N ILE A 179 -24.09 21.46 0.44
CA ILE A 179 -23.79 22.34 -0.70
C ILE A 179 -24.86 23.43 -0.74
N LYS A 180 -24.47 24.70 -0.84
CA LYS A 180 -25.40 25.82 -1.07
C LYS A 180 -25.28 26.33 -2.51
N GLU A 181 -26.32 27.00 -2.97
CA GLU A 181 -26.30 27.71 -4.25
C GLU A 181 -25.21 28.81 -4.21
N GLY A 182 -24.25 28.74 -5.13
CA GLY A 182 -23.07 29.62 -5.17
C GLY A 182 -21.73 28.98 -4.76
N ASP A 183 -21.72 27.73 -4.30
CA ASP A 183 -20.50 26.99 -3.92
C ASP A 183 -19.77 26.31 -5.12
N PHE A 184 -19.75 26.94 -6.30
CA PHE A 184 -19.14 26.43 -7.54
C PHE A 184 -17.99 27.29 -8.05
#